data_AF-A0AAE1HM32-F1
#
_entry.id   AF-A0AAE1HM32-F1
#
_cell.length_a   1.000
_cell.length_b   1.000
_cell.length_c   1.000
_cell.angle_alpha   90.00
_cell.angle_beta   90.00
_cell.angle_gamma   90.00
#
_symmetry.space_group_name_H-M   'P 1'
#
loop_
_entity.id
_entity.type
_entity.pdbx_description
1 polymer ?
#
loop_
_entity_poly.entity_id
_entity_poly.type
_entity_poly.pdbx_seq_one_letter_code
_entity_poly.pdbx_strand_id
1 'polypeptide(L)'
;MAIAGKAKKLHLLQYIQQSEVIDSIVRSCCALALLPLAKMWDGLRVLVRRAVEEGVWDILSPLFVYIRNTWYSASRLPMFCVFGAIDRTNNACESSNATLRAAVRHKHPNIWCFLNALIDLEDITEDDICVLNCGRAPNRARGRTVLMNDETIRGLQEDVQRETITIDFFLRQASRRIEGVYNIALDLL
;
A
#
# COMPACT_ATOMS: atom_id res chain seq x y z
N MET A 1 2.60 5.71 -2.58
CA MET A 1 2.88 5.24 -1.19
C MET A 1 3.46 6.37 -0.35
N ALA A 2 2.95 6.60 0.87
CA ALA A 2 3.36 7.73 1.72
C ALA A 2 4.83 7.67 2.18
N ILE A 3 5.34 6.48 2.51
CA ILE A 3 6.72 6.27 2.97
C ILE A 3 7.73 6.56 1.85
N ALA A 4 7.51 6.02 0.64
CA ALA A 4 8.36 6.30 -0.52
C ALA A 4 8.40 7.81 -0.86
N GLY A 5 7.23 8.46 -0.88
CA GLY A 5 7.15 9.91 -1.09
C GLY A 5 7.89 10.72 0.00
N LYS A 6 7.89 10.25 1.25
CA LYS A 6 8.68 10.89 2.31
C LYS A 6 10.17 10.63 2.15
N ALA A 7 10.59 9.42 1.76
CA ALA A 7 11.99 9.08 1.52
C ALA A 7 12.60 10.02 0.46
N LYS A 8 11.86 10.32 -0.61
CA LYS A 8 12.24 11.33 -1.61
C LYS A 8 12.41 12.73 -1.00
N LYS A 9 11.45 13.19 -0.20
CA LYS A 9 11.51 14.49 0.51
C LYS A 9 12.65 14.58 1.53
N LEU A 10 13.20 13.45 1.96
CA LEU A 10 14.37 13.37 2.84
C LEU A 10 15.69 13.20 2.05
N HIS A 11 15.66 13.40 0.72
CA HIS A 11 16.82 13.28 -0.16
C HIS A 11 17.47 11.88 -0.16
N LEU A 12 16.70 10.83 0.13
CA LEU A 12 17.21 9.45 0.18
C LEU A 12 17.37 8.81 -1.21
N LEU A 13 16.86 9.44 -2.27
CA LEU A 13 16.79 8.84 -3.61
C LEU A 13 18.18 8.49 -4.17
N GLN A 14 19.17 9.36 -3.98
CA GLN A 14 20.56 9.10 -4.40
C GLN A 14 21.16 7.87 -3.69
N TYR A 15 20.85 7.71 -2.40
CA TYR A 15 21.35 6.59 -1.60
C TYR A 15 20.64 5.28 -1.94
N ILE A 16 19.34 5.35 -2.22
CA ILE A 16 18.53 4.22 -2.68
C ILE A 16 19.07 3.68 -4.02
N GLN A 17 19.45 4.56 -4.95
CA GLN A 17 20.00 4.15 -6.24
C GLN A 17 21.42 3.56 -6.15
N GLN A 18 22.20 3.98 -5.14
CA GLN A 18 23.60 3.58 -4.98
C GLN A 18 23.79 2.39 -4.04
N SER A 19 22.83 2.07 -3.17
CA SER A 19 22.93 1.00 -2.18
C SER A 19 21.67 0.13 -2.15
N GLU A 20 21.83 -1.13 -2.58
CA GLU A 20 20.78 -2.15 -2.50
C GLU A 20 20.31 -2.37 -1.05
N VAL A 21 21.21 -2.20 -0.07
CA VAL A 21 20.88 -2.33 1.35
C VAL A 21 19.90 -1.25 1.78
N ILE A 22 20.18 0.01 1.43
CA ILE A 22 19.30 1.15 1.75
C ILE A 22 17.97 0.98 1.05
N ASP A 23 17.97 0.65 -0.24
CA ASP A 23 16.75 0.38 -0.99
C ASP A 23 15.91 -0.74 -0.36
N SER A 24 16.54 -1.87 -0.02
CA SER A 24 15.89 -3.01 0.64
C SER A 24 15.23 -2.60 1.96
N ILE A 25 15.88 -1.78 2.78
CA ILE A 25 15.33 -1.32 4.06
C ILE A 25 14.17 -0.35 3.84
N VAL A 26 14.31 0.65 2.95
CA VAL A 26 13.25 1.62 2.65
C VAL A 26 12.01 0.92 2.06
N ARG A 27 12.23 -0.04 1.17
CA ARG A 27 11.17 -0.88 0.61
C ARG A 27 10.51 -1.75 1.68
N SER A 28 11.29 -2.29 2.63
CA SER A 28 10.78 -3.05 3.77
C SER A 28 9.97 -2.19 4.74
N CYS A 29 10.30 -0.90 4.90
CA CYS A 29 9.47 0.06 5.64
C CYS A 29 8.06 0.17 5.03
N CYS A 30 7.94 0.09 3.70
CA CYS A 30 6.63 0.09 3.03
C CYS A 30 5.83 -1.19 3.32
N ALA A 31 6.50 -2.32 3.56
CA ALA A 31 5.87 -3.58 3.91
C ALA A 31 5.44 -3.69 5.39
N LEU A 32 5.82 -2.75 6.26
CA LEU A 32 5.42 -2.74 7.68
C LEU A 32 3.90 -2.78 7.86
N ALA A 33 3.16 -2.09 6.98
CA ALA A 33 1.70 -2.05 7.01
C ALA A 33 1.06 -3.44 6.81
N LEU A 34 1.78 -4.39 6.19
CA LEU A 34 1.33 -5.74 5.93
C LEU A 34 1.52 -6.68 7.12
N LEU A 35 2.25 -6.29 8.16
CA LEU A 35 2.42 -7.11 9.36
C LEU A 35 1.14 -7.14 10.21
N PRO A 36 0.90 -8.24 10.96
CA PRO A 36 -0.11 -8.25 12.02
C PRO A 36 0.13 -7.10 12.99
N LEU A 37 -0.94 -6.44 13.45
CA LEU A 37 -0.87 -5.27 14.33
C LEU A 37 0.05 -5.48 15.54
N ALA A 38 -0.05 -6.66 16.17
CA ALA A 38 0.77 -7.03 17.33
C ALA A 38 2.28 -7.07 17.05
N LYS A 39 2.68 -7.31 15.79
CA LYS A 39 4.08 -7.48 15.36
C LYS A 39 4.68 -6.24 14.69
N MET A 40 3.90 -5.18 14.49
CA MET A 40 4.38 -3.99 13.77
C MET A 40 5.52 -3.28 14.50
N TRP A 41 5.44 -3.13 15.83
CA TRP A 41 6.52 -2.54 16.62
C TRP A 41 7.81 -3.35 16.54
N ASP A 42 7.71 -4.69 16.58
CA ASP A 42 8.85 -5.58 16.35
C ASP A 42 9.41 -5.44 14.95
N GLY A 43 8.56 -5.33 13.93
CA GLY A 43 8.98 -5.07 12.55
C GLY A 43 9.79 -3.78 12.41
N LEU A 44 9.35 -2.69 13.04
CA LEU A 44 10.11 -1.45 13.03
C LEU A 44 11.46 -1.60 13.76
N ARG A 45 11.49 -2.30 14.91
CA ARG A 45 12.74 -2.60 15.63
C ARG A 45 13.72 -3.40 14.79
N VAL A 46 13.25 -4.42 14.07
CA VAL A 46 14.07 -5.25 13.18
C VAL A 46 14.72 -4.40 12.08
N LEU A 47 13.98 -3.47 11.45
CA LEU A 47 14.54 -2.60 10.42
C LEU A 47 15.54 -1.58 10.96
N VAL A 48 15.28 -1.03 12.16
CA VAL A 48 16.24 -0.15 12.85
C VAL A 48 17.53 -0.90 13.16
N ARG A 49 17.42 -2.10 13.72
CA ARG A 49 18.58 -2.96 14.02
C ARG A 49 19.37 -3.27 12.75
N ARG A 50 18.69 -3.65 11.67
CA ARG A 50 19.33 -3.91 10.37
C ARG A 50 20.07 -2.66 9.85
N ALA A 51 19.48 -1.48 9.95
CA ALA A 51 20.13 -0.24 9.52
C ALA A 51 21.40 0.08 10.34
N VAL A 52 21.42 -0.25 11.64
CA VAL A 52 22.60 -0.10 12.50
C VAL A 52 23.68 -1.13 12.13
N GLU A 53 23.31 -2.40 11.98
CA GLU A 53 24.24 -3.49 11.63
C GLU A 53 24.91 -3.27 10.27
N GLU A 54 24.18 -2.68 9.32
CA GLU A 54 24.68 -2.36 7.97
C GLU A 54 25.37 -0.98 7.89
N GLY A 55 25.48 -0.25 9.00
CA GLY A 55 26.17 1.05 9.05
C GLY A 55 25.47 2.20 8.29
N VAL A 56 24.17 2.08 8.02
CA VAL A 56 23.36 3.07 7.28
C VAL A 56 22.38 3.85 8.16
N TRP A 57 22.51 3.73 9.49
CA TRP A 57 21.63 4.39 10.47
C TRP A 57 21.56 5.90 10.26
N ASP A 58 22.69 6.58 10.10
CA ASP A 58 22.73 8.04 10.00
C ASP A 58 21.93 8.55 8.80
N ILE A 59 21.90 7.77 7.72
CA ILE A 59 21.14 8.07 6.49
C ILE A 59 19.65 7.82 6.71
N LEU A 60 19.28 6.69 7.34
CA LEU A 60 17.88 6.26 7.44
C LEU A 60 17.14 6.76 8.69
N SER A 61 17.85 7.25 9.70
CA SER A 61 17.27 7.72 10.95
C SER A 61 16.15 8.76 10.77
N PRO A 62 16.21 9.74 9.84
CA PRO A 62 15.13 10.70 9.64
C PRO A 62 13.84 10.04 9.13
N LEU A 63 13.97 8.99 8.32
CA LEU A 63 12.84 8.23 7.83
C LEU A 63 12.19 7.41 8.95
N PHE A 64 12.98 6.75 9.79
CA PHE A 64 12.46 6.00 10.94
C PHE A 64 11.73 6.90 11.94
N VAL A 65 12.28 8.09 12.21
CA VAL A 65 11.63 9.10 13.06
C VAL A 65 10.28 9.52 12.46
N TYR A 66 10.24 9.79 11.15
CA TYR A 66 8.99 10.09 10.48
C TYR A 66 7.97 8.96 10.59
N ILE A 67 8.36 7.72 10.33
CA ILE A 67 7.47 6.55 10.38
C ILE A 67 6.88 6.42 11.79
N ARG A 68 7.74 6.47 12.80
CA ARG A 68 7.34 6.36 14.20
C ARG A 68 6.33 7.45 14.58
N ASN A 69 6.66 8.71 14.32
CA ASN A 69 5.84 9.84 14.75
C ASN A 69 4.53 9.97 13.97
N THR A 70 4.54 9.55 12.70
CA THR A 70 3.36 9.72 11.83
C THR A 70 2.39 8.56 11.97
N TRP A 71 2.88 7.33 12.04
CA TRP A 71 2.07 6.13 11.89
C TRP A 71 1.99 5.27 13.15
N TYR A 72 3.00 5.31 14.03
CA TYR A 72 3.08 4.46 15.21
C TYR A 72 2.61 5.14 16.50
N SER A 73 1.60 6.01 16.41
CA SER A 73 0.86 6.45 17.60
C SER A 73 -0.28 5.47 17.90
N ALA A 74 -0.73 5.39 19.16
CA ALA A 74 -1.79 4.47 19.57
C ALA A 74 -3.07 4.60 18.73
N SER A 75 -3.43 5.83 18.34
CA SER A 75 -4.60 6.10 17.50
C SER A 75 -4.37 5.79 16.01
N ARG A 76 -3.14 5.89 15.51
CA ARG A 76 -2.85 5.80 14.06
C ARG A 76 -2.32 4.45 13.62
N LEU A 77 -1.71 3.69 14.51
CA LEU A 77 -1.15 2.38 14.17
C LEU A 77 -2.20 1.40 13.63
N PRO A 78 -3.42 1.30 14.20
CA PRO A 78 -4.47 0.47 13.62
C PRO A 78 -4.92 0.95 12.23
N MET A 79 -4.91 2.26 11.96
CA MET A 79 -5.24 2.82 10.65
C MET A 79 -4.15 2.58 9.60
N PHE A 80 -2.90 2.45 10.03
CA PHE A 80 -1.77 2.14 9.16
C PHE A 80 -1.68 0.64 8.83
N CYS A 81 -2.19 -0.23 9.70
CA CYS A 81 -2.21 -1.67 9.50
C CYS A 81 -3.23 -2.06 8.43
N VAL A 82 -2.78 -2.75 7.39
CA VAL A 82 -3.63 -3.30 6.31
C VAL A 82 -3.58 -4.84 6.30
N PHE A 83 -3.24 -5.43 7.44
CA PHE A 83 -3.21 -6.88 7.61
C PHE A 83 -4.60 -7.48 7.35
N GLY A 84 -4.68 -8.46 6.46
CA GLY A 84 -5.95 -9.09 6.08
C GLY A 84 -6.92 -8.20 5.29
N ALA A 85 -6.57 -6.94 4.99
CA ALA A 85 -7.43 -6.05 4.21
C ALA A 85 -7.54 -6.52 2.75
N ILE A 86 -8.77 -6.46 2.20
CA ILE A 86 -9.04 -6.74 0.78
C ILE A 86 -8.38 -5.67 -0.08
N ASP A 87 -8.62 -4.40 0.26
CA ASP A 87 -7.98 -3.24 -0.35
C ASP A 87 -6.93 -2.67 0.59
N ARG A 88 -5.67 -2.63 0.13
CA ARG A 88 -4.49 -2.27 0.94
C ARG A 88 -3.97 -0.86 0.67
N THR A 89 -4.49 -0.22 -0.36
CA THR A 89 -4.19 1.17 -0.70
C THR A 89 -5.51 1.91 -0.90
N ASN A 90 -5.45 3.23 -0.88
CA ASN A 90 -6.58 4.09 -1.19
C ASN A 90 -6.96 4.06 -2.69
N ASN A 91 -6.30 3.27 -3.53
CA ASN A 91 -6.56 3.21 -4.98
C ASN A 91 -8.03 2.89 -5.29
N ALA A 92 -8.67 2.02 -4.49
CA ALA A 92 -10.09 1.71 -4.66
C ALA A 92 -10.94 2.97 -4.44
N CYS A 93 -10.74 3.67 -3.33
CA CYS A 93 -11.42 4.94 -3.04
C CYS A 93 -11.09 6.03 -4.07
N GLU A 94 -9.85 6.15 -4.49
CA GLU A 94 -9.42 7.12 -5.52
C GLU A 94 -10.09 6.82 -6.87
N SER A 95 -10.17 5.53 -7.25
CA SER A 95 -10.87 5.09 -8.46
C SER A 95 -12.36 5.38 -8.36
N SER A 96 -13.03 5.03 -7.26
CA SER A 96 -14.44 5.35 -7.04
C SER A 96 -14.70 6.86 -7.09
N ASN A 97 -13.84 7.66 -6.45
CA ASN A 97 -13.92 9.12 -6.49
C ASN A 97 -13.69 9.68 -7.91
N ALA A 98 -12.78 9.08 -8.69
CA ALA A 98 -12.54 9.49 -10.06
C ALA A 98 -13.75 9.17 -10.95
N THR A 99 -14.34 7.99 -10.81
CA THR A 99 -15.58 7.61 -11.51
C THR A 99 -16.72 8.55 -11.13
N LEU A 100 -16.90 8.86 -9.85
CA LEU A 100 -17.91 9.82 -9.39
C LEU A 100 -17.70 11.21 -9.99
N ARG A 101 -16.46 11.73 -10.00
CA ARG A 101 -16.15 13.01 -10.65
C ARG A 101 -16.49 12.99 -12.14
N ALA A 102 -16.21 11.87 -12.82
CA ALA A 102 -16.50 11.70 -14.24
C ALA A 102 -18.01 11.57 -14.54
N ALA A 103 -18.80 11.02 -13.61
CA ALA A 103 -20.26 10.97 -13.71
C ALA A 103 -20.89 12.33 -13.46
N VAL A 104 -20.41 13.06 -12.45
CA VAL A 104 -20.93 14.38 -12.07
C VAL A 104 -20.69 15.45 -13.15
N ARG A 105 -19.58 15.36 -13.92
CA ARG A 105 -19.24 16.21 -15.11
C ARG A 105 -19.26 17.74 -14.90
N HIS A 106 -19.48 18.22 -13.68
CA HIS A 106 -19.60 19.64 -13.35
C HIS A 106 -18.66 20.04 -12.22
N LYS A 107 -18.05 21.22 -12.32
CA LYS A 107 -17.14 21.77 -11.31
C LYS A 107 -17.85 22.21 -10.02
N HIS A 108 -19.10 22.67 -10.16
CA HIS A 108 -19.98 23.10 -9.06
C HIS A 108 -21.39 22.55 -9.29
N PRO A 109 -21.59 21.22 -9.15
CA PRO A 109 -22.91 20.63 -9.35
C PRO A 109 -23.88 21.14 -8.28
N ASN A 110 -25.12 21.43 -8.67
CA ASN A 110 -26.20 21.54 -7.69
C ASN A 110 -26.63 20.13 -7.22
N ILE A 111 -27.48 20.06 -6.20
CA ILE A 111 -27.91 18.79 -5.60
C ILE A 111 -28.57 17.85 -6.62
N TRP A 112 -29.31 18.37 -7.60
CA TRP A 112 -29.98 17.57 -8.62
C TRP A 112 -28.99 16.96 -9.61
N CYS A 113 -27.98 17.72 -10.04
CA CYS A 113 -26.89 17.19 -10.87
C CYS A 113 -26.15 16.06 -10.14
N PHE A 114 -25.93 16.21 -8.83
CA PHE A 114 -25.29 15.17 -8.03
C PHE A 114 -26.17 13.92 -7.91
N LEU A 115 -27.46 14.07 -7.63
CA LEU A 115 -28.40 12.93 -7.54
C LEU A 115 -28.51 12.18 -8.87
N ASN A 116 -28.61 12.89 -9.99
CA ASN A 116 -28.66 12.25 -11.31
C ASN A 116 -27.37 11.46 -11.60
N ALA A 117 -26.21 12.01 -11.26
CA ALA A 117 -24.95 11.29 -11.43
C ALA A 117 -24.87 10.02 -10.55
N LEU A 118 -25.51 9.99 -9.39
CA LEU A 118 -25.61 8.77 -8.58
C LEU A 118 -26.54 7.74 -9.22
N ILE A 119 -27.65 8.16 -9.81
CA ILE A 119 -28.55 7.27 -10.56
C ILE A 119 -27.80 6.66 -11.75
N ASP A 120 -27.10 7.48 -12.55
CA ASP A 120 -26.32 6.99 -13.69
C ASP A 120 -25.24 5.96 -13.28
N LEU A 121 -24.64 6.12 -12.09
CA LEU A 121 -23.66 5.16 -11.57
C LEU A 121 -24.31 3.84 -11.12
N GLU A 122 -25.52 3.90 -10.57
CA GLU A 122 -26.28 2.72 -10.18
C GLU A 122 -26.66 1.92 -11.43
N ASP A 123 -27.14 2.58 -12.48
CA ASP A 123 -27.50 1.96 -13.75
C ASP A 123 -26.30 1.20 -14.38
N ILE A 124 -25.11 1.80 -14.36
CA ILE A 124 -23.87 1.15 -14.81
C ILE A 124 -23.56 -0.11 -13.97
N THR A 125 -23.81 -0.04 -12.67
CA THR A 125 -23.54 -1.15 -11.75
C THR A 125 -24.55 -2.29 -11.96
N GLU A 126 -25.81 -1.95 -12.22
CA GLU A 126 -26.86 -2.91 -12.59
C GLU A 126 -26.53 -3.61 -13.91
N ASP A 127 -26.05 -2.88 -14.91
CA ASP A 127 -25.58 -3.44 -16.17
C ASP A 127 -24.42 -4.43 -15.95
N ASP A 128 -23.44 -4.09 -15.12
CA ASP A 128 -22.32 -4.99 -14.78
C ASP A 128 -22.82 -6.27 -14.07
N ILE A 129 -23.81 -6.17 -13.19
CA ILE A 129 -24.45 -7.33 -12.54
C ILE A 129 -25.17 -8.21 -13.56
N CYS A 130 -25.89 -7.61 -14.50
CA CYS A 130 -26.56 -8.33 -15.58
C CYS A 130 -25.55 -9.10 -16.46
N VAL A 131 -24.43 -8.46 -16.83
CA VAL A 131 -23.33 -9.08 -17.58
C VAL A 131 -22.74 -10.27 -16.83
N LEU A 132 -22.50 -10.12 -15.51
CA LEU A 132 -22.01 -11.19 -14.65
C LEU A 132 -22.99 -12.37 -14.57
N ASN A 133 -24.27 -12.10 -14.38
CA ASN A 133 -25.33 -13.11 -14.34
C ASN A 133 -25.47 -13.86 -15.68
N CYS A 134 -25.15 -13.21 -16.79
CA CYS A 134 -25.07 -13.83 -18.11
C CYS A 134 -23.79 -14.66 -18.33
N GLY A 135 -22.95 -14.85 -17.31
CA GLY A 135 -21.70 -15.61 -17.38
C GLY A 135 -20.58 -14.90 -18.16
N ARG A 136 -20.73 -13.60 -18.42
CA ARG A 136 -19.69 -12.78 -19.08
C ARG A 136 -18.83 -12.10 -18.03
N ALA A 137 -17.54 -11.97 -18.31
CA ALA A 137 -16.62 -11.28 -17.40
C ALA A 137 -16.83 -9.76 -17.48
N PRO A 138 -16.73 -9.03 -16.35
CA PRO A 138 -16.79 -7.58 -16.34
C PRO A 138 -15.54 -7.00 -17.02
N ASN A 139 -15.63 -5.76 -17.50
CA ASN A 139 -14.65 -5.12 -18.39
C ASN A 139 -13.21 -4.99 -17.84
N ARG A 140 -12.96 -5.24 -16.55
CA ARG A 140 -11.61 -5.20 -15.95
C ARG A 140 -11.37 -6.38 -15.01
N ALA A 141 -11.00 -7.52 -15.56
CA ALA A 141 -10.42 -8.59 -14.76
C ALA A 141 -9.13 -8.11 -14.09
N ARG A 142 -8.96 -8.37 -12.79
CA ARG A 142 -7.68 -8.12 -12.11
C ARG A 142 -6.60 -8.95 -12.78
N GLY A 143 -5.47 -8.32 -13.11
CA GLY A 143 -4.37 -9.01 -13.77
C GLY A 143 -3.87 -10.21 -12.96
N ARG A 144 -3.58 -11.32 -13.63
CA ARG A 144 -3.14 -12.59 -13.00
C ARG A 144 -1.99 -12.40 -12.01
N THR A 145 -1.01 -11.57 -12.35
CA THR A 145 0.13 -11.25 -11.48
C THR A 145 -0.28 -10.59 -10.17
N VAL A 146 -1.28 -9.71 -10.20
CA VAL A 146 -1.78 -9.03 -9.00
C VAL A 146 -2.45 -10.03 -8.06
N LEU A 147 -3.27 -10.94 -8.62
CA LEU A 147 -3.91 -12.00 -7.84
C LEU A 147 -2.88 -12.95 -7.20
N MET A 148 -1.86 -13.36 -7.96
CA MET A 148 -0.78 -14.20 -7.43
C MET A 148 0.02 -13.51 -6.33
N ASN A 149 0.29 -12.20 -6.47
CA ASN A 149 0.94 -11.42 -5.43
C ASN A 149 0.09 -11.32 -4.17
N ASP A 150 -1.22 -11.09 -4.31
CA ASP A 150 -2.16 -11.04 -3.18
C ASP A 150 -2.19 -12.35 -2.41
N GLU A 151 -2.24 -13.47 -3.13
CA GLU A 151 -2.21 -14.81 -2.56
C GLU A 151 -0.88 -15.08 -1.83
N THR A 152 0.24 -14.71 -2.45
CA THR A 152 1.57 -14.84 -1.83
C THR A 152 1.69 -14.00 -0.55
N ILE A 153 1.22 -12.75 -0.57
CA ILE A 153 1.24 -11.87 0.62
C ILE A 153 0.38 -12.47 1.73
N ARG A 154 -0.79 -13.02 1.39
CA ARG A 154 -1.67 -13.69 2.36
C ARG A 154 -0.99 -14.90 3.00
N GLY A 155 -0.33 -15.74 2.21
CA GLY A 155 0.46 -16.86 2.74
C GLY A 155 1.55 -16.41 3.71
N LEU A 156 2.35 -15.40 3.31
CA LEU A 156 3.38 -14.82 4.19
C LEU A 156 2.80 -14.23 5.48
N GLN A 157 1.62 -13.62 5.40
CA GLN A 157 0.90 -13.05 6.54
C GLN A 157 0.47 -14.14 7.54
N GLU A 158 -0.02 -15.27 7.04
CA GLU A 158 -0.36 -16.42 7.88
C GLU A 158 0.88 -17.04 8.52
N ASP A 159 1.97 -17.20 7.76
CA ASP A 159 3.23 -17.76 8.24
C ASP A 159 3.85 -16.92 9.36
N VAL A 160 3.91 -15.59 9.18
CA VAL A 160 4.45 -14.70 10.23
C VAL A 160 3.54 -14.65 11.44
N GLN A 161 2.22 -14.80 11.26
CA GLN A 161 1.27 -14.87 12.37
C GLN A 161 1.45 -16.16 13.18
N ARG A 162 1.71 -17.29 12.51
CA ARG A 162 1.99 -18.61 13.12
C ARG A 162 3.43 -18.77 13.62
N GLU A 163 4.27 -17.76 13.44
CA GLU A 163 5.69 -17.78 13.85
C GLU A 163 6.52 -18.86 13.14
N THR A 164 6.08 -19.30 11.96
CA THR A 164 6.84 -20.23 11.11
C THR A 164 8.00 -19.53 10.40
N ILE A 165 7.86 -18.22 10.16
CA ILE A 165 8.89 -17.36 9.58
C ILE A 165 9.22 -16.19 10.51
N THR A 166 10.44 -15.68 10.39
CA THR A 166 10.86 -14.48 11.12
C THR A 166 10.26 -13.21 10.51
N ILE A 167 10.15 -12.15 11.31
CA ILE A 167 9.66 -10.84 10.85
C ILE A 167 10.59 -10.25 9.79
N ASP A 168 11.91 -10.40 9.92
CA ASP A 168 12.87 -9.93 8.91
C ASP A 168 12.65 -10.64 7.55
N PHE A 169 12.47 -11.96 7.58
CA PHE A 169 12.19 -12.73 6.37
C PHE A 169 10.88 -12.28 5.71
N PHE A 170 9.81 -12.11 6.50
CA PHE A 170 8.55 -11.57 6.02
C PHE A 170 8.73 -10.22 5.33
N LEU A 171 9.41 -9.26 5.97
CA LEU A 171 9.57 -7.90 5.45
C LEU A 171 10.38 -7.87 4.15
N ARG A 172 11.43 -8.69 4.04
CA ARG A 172 12.22 -8.82 2.80
C ARG A 172 11.40 -9.42 1.66
N GLN A 173 10.60 -10.45 1.94
CA GLN A 173 9.82 -11.13 0.90
C GLN A 173 8.60 -10.31 0.47
N ALA A 174 7.89 -9.71 1.42
CA ALA A 174 6.75 -8.84 1.15
C ALA A 174 7.17 -7.57 0.39
N SER A 175 8.33 -6.98 0.72
CA SER A 175 8.80 -5.76 0.06
C SER A 175 9.10 -5.94 -1.43
N ARG A 176 9.56 -7.11 -1.86
CA ARG A 176 9.73 -7.47 -3.28
C ARG A 176 8.41 -7.50 -4.05
N ARG A 177 7.31 -7.90 -3.40
CA ARG A 177 5.98 -7.97 -4.03
C ARG A 177 5.34 -6.60 -4.26
N ILE A 178 5.82 -5.58 -3.57
CA ILE A 178 5.36 -4.18 -3.72
C ILE A 178 6.34 -3.30 -4.51
N GLU A 179 7.40 -3.89 -5.07
CA GLU A 179 8.48 -3.17 -5.77
C GLU A 179 7.98 -2.30 -6.93
N GLY A 180 7.07 -2.81 -7.76
CA GLY A 180 6.50 -2.02 -8.87
C GLY A 180 5.80 -0.75 -8.38
N VAL A 181 4.99 -0.86 -7.32
CA VAL A 181 4.27 0.29 -6.73
C VAL A 181 5.24 1.25 -6.02
N TYR A 182 6.29 0.70 -5.42
CA TYR A 182 7.35 1.45 -4.76
C TYR A 182 8.16 2.29 -5.75
N ASN A 183 8.62 1.70 -6.86
CA ASN A 183 9.38 2.39 -7.90
C ASN A 183 8.55 3.52 -8.53
N ILE A 184 7.30 3.23 -8.89
CA ILE A 184 6.36 4.25 -9.39
C ILE A 184 6.23 5.42 -8.40
N ALA A 185 6.17 5.14 -7.09
CA ALA A 185 6.05 6.18 -6.07
C ALA A 185 7.34 6.99 -5.86
N LEU A 186 8.50 6.46 -6.23
CA LEU A 186 9.77 7.21 -6.25
C LEU A 186 9.88 8.10 -7.50
N ASP A 187 9.37 7.62 -8.64
CA ASP A 187 9.46 8.28 -9.94
C ASP A 187 8.40 9.37 -10.15
N LEU A 188 7.17 9.20 -9.65
CA LEU A 188 6.01 10.08 -9.94
C LEU A 188 5.78 11.28 -8.99
N LEU A 189 6.67 11.51 -8.02
CA LEU A 189 6.60 12.67 -7.08
C LEU A 189 7.74 13.66 -7.28
#